data_AF-A0A8I0VAQ7-F1
#
_entry.id   AF-A0A8I0VAQ7-F1
#
_cell.length_a   1.000
_cell.length_b   1.000
_cell.length_c   1.000
_cell.angle_alpha   90.00
_cell.angle_beta   90.00
_cell.angle_gamma   90.00
#
_symmetry.space_group_name_H-M   'P 1'
#
loop_
_entity.id
_entity.type
_entity.pdbx_description
1 polymer ?
#
loop_
_entity_poly.entity_id
_entity_poly.type
_entity_poly.pdbx_seq_one_letter_code
_entity_poly.pdbx_strand_id
1 'polypeptide(L)'
;QRLTVLWRGWEAARQDPALGTSAWWVNHADPHMSVLLSADGPFAGAQDENLPGEPLPYKRPPAALFEPDRQPAGIYDDSEYPDRA
;
A
#
# COMPACT_ATOMS: atom_id res chain seq x y z
N GLN A 1 5.57 18.20 -8.82
CA GLN A 1 6.77 17.95 -9.65
C GLN A 1 7.84 17.12 -8.93
N ARG A 2 8.34 17.51 -7.74
CA ARG A 2 9.38 16.73 -7.01
C ARG A 2 8.95 15.31 -6.61
N LEU A 3 7.79 15.17 -5.96
CA LEU A 3 7.25 13.85 -5.59
C LEU A 3 6.95 12.97 -6.81
N THR A 4 6.51 13.58 -7.91
CA THR A 4 6.28 12.88 -9.18
C THR A 4 7.58 12.29 -9.74
N VAL A 5 8.70 13.04 -9.67
CA VAL A 5 10.01 12.56 -10.11
C VAL A 5 10.51 11.44 -9.19
N LEU A 6 10.33 11.59 -7.88
CA LEU A 6 10.68 10.56 -6.89
C LEU A 6 9.92 9.24 -7.17
N TRP A 7 8.61 9.33 -7.43
CA TRP A 7 7.78 8.19 -7.81
C TRP A 7 8.20 7.55 -9.13
N ARG A 8 8.49 8.35 -10.17
CA ARG A 8 9.00 7.80 -11.45
C ARG A 8 10.34 7.10 -11.28
N GLY A 9 11.22 7.62 -10.42
CA GLY A 9 12.47 6.96 -10.07
C GLY A 9 12.26 5.60 -9.40
N TRP A 10 11.27 5.50 -8.51
CA TRP A 10 10.90 4.25 -7.87
C TRP A 10 10.31 3.24 -8.87
N GLU A 11 9.41 3.68 -9.75
CA GLU A 11 8.81 2.85 -10.81
C GLU A 11 9.87 2.20 -11.71
N ALA A 12 10.97 2.91 -12.00
CA ALA A 12 12.10 2.35 -12.72
C ALA A 12 12.93 1.41 -11.84
N ALA A 13 13.25 1.82 -10.61
CA ALA A 13 14.10 1.06 -9.69
C ALA A 13 13.52 -0.32 -9.33
N ARG A 14 12.19 -0.43 -9.17
CA ARG A 14 11.52 -1.70 -8.82
C ARG A 14 11.56 -2.76 -9.92
N GLN A 15 11.94 -2.38 -11.14
CA GLN A 15 12.09 -3.31 -12.26
C GLN A 15 13.49 -3.95 -12.31
N ASP A 16 14.45 -3.40 -11.57
CA ASP A 16 15.80 -3.96 -11.46
C ASP A 16 15.79 -5.12 -10.45
N PRO A 17 16.10 -6.36 -10.86
CA PRO A 17 16.10 -7.52 -9.98
C PRO A 17 17.28 -7.57 -9.00
N ALA A 18 18.30 -6.72 -9.18
CA ALA A 18 19.48 -6.68 -8.33
C ALA A 18 19.31 -5.69 -7.17
N LEU A 19 19.89 -4.48 -7.28
CA LEU A 19 20.00 -3.54 -6.17
C LEU A 19 19.24 -2.22 -6.42
N GLY A 20 18.49 -2.09 -7.52
CA GLY A 20 17.80 -0.85 -7.88
C GLY A 20 16.94 -0.27 -6.75
N THR A 21 16.15 -1.10 -6.07
CA THR A 21 15.34 -0.65 -4.92
C THR A 21 16.21 -0.14 -3.77
N SER A 22 17.29 -0.83 -3.43
CA SER A 22 18.20 -0.41 -2.34
C SER A 22 18.93 0.89 -2.71
N ALA A 23 19.42 1.00 -3.94
CA ALA A 23 20.06 2.20 -4.44
C ALA A 23 19.10 3.41 -4.48
N TRP A 24 17.84 3.20 -4.86
CA TRP A 24 16.83 4.26 -4.83
C TRP A 24 16.55 4.74 -3.41
N TRP A 25 16.45 3.82 -2.45
CA TRP A 25 16.25 4.17 -1.04
C TRP A 25 17.36 5.08 -0.53
N VAL A 26 18.62 4.65 -0.67
CA VAL A 26 19.79 5.36 -0.14
C VAL A 26 19.99 6.72 -0.82
N ASN A 27 19.86 6.78 -2.15
CA ASN A 27 20.22 7.98 -2.90
C ASN A 27 19.08 9.00 -3.02
N HIS A 28 17.83 8.57 -2.86
CA HIS A 28 16.67 9.43 -3.14
C HIS A 28 15.64 9.44 -2.02
N ALA A 29 15.14 8.29 -1.60
CA ALA A 29 14.05 8.27 -0.64
C ALA A 29 14.48 8.79 0.73
N ASP A 30 15.53 8.21 1.32
CA ASP A 30 15.97 8.53 2.68
C ASP A 30 16.36 10.01 2.84
N PRO A 31 17.19 10.62 1.98
CA PRO A 31 17.56 12.03 2.11
C PRO A 31 16.36 12.98 1.99
N HIS A 32 15.39 12.66 1.13
CA HIS A 32 14.19 13.48 1.00
C HIS A 32 13.24 13.31 2.17
N MET A 33 13.04 12.07 2.65
CA MET A 33 12.16 11.78 3.78
C MET A 33 12.70 12.35 5.09
N SER A 34 14.02 12.36 5.30
CA SER A 34 14.60 12.96 6.52
C SER A 34 14.28 14.46 6.64
N VAL A 35 14.24 15.18 5.52
CA VAL A 35 13.88 16.61 5.49
C VAL A 35 12.37 16.79 5.62
N LEU A 36 11.58 16.03 4.87
CA LEU A 36 10.13 16.16 4.87
C LEU A 36 9.52 15.84 6.25
N LEU A 37 10.07 14.83 6.93
CA LEU A 37 9.57 14.31 8.20
C LEU A 37 10.35 14.84 9.42
N SER A 38 11.22 15.84 9.23
CA SER A 38 11.89 16.53 10.33
C SER A 38 10.88 17.28 11.20
N ALA A 39 11.18 17.40 12.50
CA ALA A 39 10.37 18.17 13.45
C ALA A 39 10.22 19.66 13.05
N ASP A 40 11.23 20.21 12.38
CA ASP A 40 11.23 21.57 11.82
C ASP A 40 11.08 21.56 10.29
N GLY A 41 10.65 20.43 9.73
CA GLY A 41 10.50 20.22 8.30
C GLY A 41 9.27 20.92 7.71
N PRO A 42 9.13 20.93 6.38
CA PRO A 42 8.01 21.57 5.71
C PRO A 42 6.63 20.99 6.08
N PHE A 43 6.59 19.76 6.63
CA PHE A 43 5.36 19.12 7.10
C PHE A 43 5.14 19.22 8.62
N ALA A 44 5.99 19.94 9.37
CA ALA A 44 5.87 20.05 10.82
C ALA A 44 4.51 20.59 11.30
N GLY A 45 3.87 21.44 10.51
CA GLY A 45 2.55 22.00 10.81
C GLY A 45 1.37 21.25 10.17
N ALA A 46 1.61 20.14 9.46
CA ALA A 46 0.53 19.40 8.81
C ALA A 46 -0.35 18.72 9.86
N GLN A 47 -1.66 18.96 9.79
CA GLN A 47 -2.68 18.33 10.63
C GLN A 47 -3.56 17.35 9.83
N ASP A 48 -3.28 17.19 8.52
CA ASP A 48 -4.00 16.26 7.66
C ASP A 48 -3.62 14.83 8.03
N GLU A 49 -4.64 14.02 8.33
CA GLU A 49 -4.50 12.61 8.66
C GLU A 49 -5.12 11.75 7.56
N ASN A 50 -4.45 10.65 7.19
CA ASN A 50 -5.04 9.61 6.38
C ASN A 50 -5.80 8.63 7.28
N LEU A 51 -7.01 9.04 7.68
CA LEU A 51 -7.89 8.19 8.47
C LEU A 51 -8.47 7.07 7.57
N PRO A 52 -8.70 5.87 8.12
CA PRO A 52 -9.42 4.83 7.40
C PRO A 52 -10.77 5.39 6.94
N GLY A 53 -10.97 5.46 5.63
CA GLY A 53 -12.27 5.79 5.06
C GLY A 53 -13.24 4.62 5.16
N GLU A 54 -14.45 4.83 4.65
CA GLU A 54 -15.38 3.73 4.41
C GLU A 54 -14.72 2.67 3.49
N PRO A 55 -15.02 1.37 3.70
CA PRO A 55 -14.56 0.32 2.80
C PRO A 55 -14.89 0.66 1.35
N LEU A 56 -13.97 0.35 0.43
CA LEU A 56 -14.24 0.50 -0.99
C LEU A 56 -15.49 -0.32 -1.36
N PRO A 57 -16.37 0.20 -2.24
CA PRO A 57 -17.55 -0.52 -2.67
C PRO A 57 -17.20 -1.92 -3.17
N TYR A 58 -17.68 -2.95 -2.48
CA TYR A 58 -17.48 -4.34 -2.83
C TYR A 58 -18.72 -4.90 -3.51
N LYS A 59 -18.51 -5.62 -4.62
CA LYS A 59 -19.52 -6.48 -5.23
C LYS A 59 -18.96 -7.89 -5.25
N ARG A 60 -19.75 -8.87 -4.77
CA ARG A 60 -19.36 -10.27 -4.82
C ARG A 60 -19.04 -10.64 -6.28
N PRO A 61 -17.92 -11.33 -6.54
CA PRO A 61 -17.66 -11.85 -7.87
C PRO A 61 -18.81 -12.79 -8.30
N PRO A 62 -19.13 -12.85 -9.61
CA PRO A 62 -20.07 -13.83 -10.12
C PRO A 62 -19.68 -15.26 -9.72
N ALA A 63 -20.68 -16.12 -9.51
CA ALA A 63 -20.45 -17.53 -9.25
C ALA A 63 -19.58 -18.13 -10.38
N ALA A 64 -18.61 -18.97 -10.00
CA ALA A 64 -17.61 -19.59 -10.88
C ALA A 64 -16.53 -18.68 -11.50
N LEU A 65 -16.40 -17.40 -11.10
CA LEU A 65 -15.26 -16.57 -11.53
C LEU A 65 -13.93 -17.05 -10.93
N PHE A 66 -13.97 -17.63 -9.73
CA PHE A 66 -12.82 -18.16 -9.02
C PHE A 66 -12.97 -19.66 -8.78
N GLU A 67 -11.85 -20.37 -8.68
CA GLU A 67 -11.86 -21.77 -8.24
C GLU A 67 -12.51 -21.88 -6.85
N PRO A 68 -13.20 -23.00 -6.54
CA PRO A 68 -13.74 -23.22 -5.21
C PRO A 68 -12.66 -23.08 -4.15
N ASP A 69 -12.99 -22.38 -3.06
CA ASP A 69 -12.07 -22.19 -1.95
C ASP A 69 -11.62 -23.56 -1.42
N ARG A 70 -10.31 -23.79 -1.40
CA ARG A 70 -9.67 -25.01 -0.89
C ARG A 70 -9.14 -24.83 0.52
N GLN A 71 -9.39 -23.68 1.14
CA GLN A 71 -9.01 -23.45 2.52
C GLN A 71 -9.73 -24.49 3.40
N PRO A 72 -9.00 -25.20 4.30
CA PRO A 72 -9.65 -26.06 5.27
C PRO A 72 -10.65 -25.24 6.07
N ALA A 73 -11.79 -25.84 6.44
CA ALA A 73 -12.79 -25.19 7.27
C ALA A 73 -12.09 -24.50 8.45
N GLY A 74 -12.16 -23.17 8.47
CA GLY A 74 -11.46 -22.36 9.43
C GLY A 74 -11.96 -22.66 10.84
N ILE A 75 -11.17 -22.25 11.84
CA ILE A 75 -11.60 -22.25 13.26
C ILE A 75 -12.68 -21.16 13.50
N TYR A 76 -12.98 -20.36 12.48
CA TYR A 76 -13.98 -19.30 12.51
C TYR A 76 -15.33 -19.84 12.05
N ASP A 77 -16.37 -19.47 12.78
CA ASP A 77 -17.76 -19.81 12.46
C ASP A 77 -18.24 -18.95 11.27
N ASP A 78 -18.51 -19.59 10.14
CA ASP A 78 -19.01 -18.94 8.93
C ASP A 78 -20.39 -18.26 9.14
N SER A 79 -21.09 -18.54 10.25
CA SER A 79 -22.31 -17.82 10.64
C SER A 79 -22.08 -16.36 11.05
N GLU A 80 -20.84 -15.99 11.41
CA GLU A 80 -20.43 -14.63 11.73
C GLU A 80 -20.31 -13.74 10.47
N TYR A 81 -20.15 -14.36 9.30
CA TYR A 81 -20.01 -13.69 8.01
C TYR A 81 -21.07 -14.21 7.02
N PRO A 82 -22.35 -13.82 7.19
CA PRO A 82 -23.45 -14.31 6.35
C PRO A 82 -23.24 -14.00 4.86
N ASP A 83 -22.38 -13.03 4.54
CA ASP A 83 -22.00 -12.66 3.18
C ASP A 83 -20.89 -13.53 2.56
N ARG A 84 -20.40 -14.57 3.26
CA ARG A 84 -19.44 -15.56 2.73
C ARG A 84 -20.06 -16.87 2.24
N ALA A 85 -21.32 -17.16 2.60
CA ALA A 85 -22.08 -18.32 2.12
C ALA A 85 -22.60 -18.14 0.69
#